data_AF-A0A2D6X1D8-F1
#
_entry.id   AF-A0A2D6X1D8-F1
#
_cell.length_a   1.000
_cell.length_b   1.000
_cell.length_c   1.000
_cell.angle_alpha   90.00
_cell.angle_beta   90.00
_cell.angle_gamma   90.00
#
_symmetry.space_group_name_H-M   'P 1'
#
loop_
_entity.id
_entity.type
_entity.pdbx_description
1 polymer ?
#
loop_
_entity_poly.entity_id
_entity_poly.type
_entity_poly.pdbx_seq_one_letter_code
_entity_poly.pdbx_strand_id
1 'polypeptide(L)'
;MNCCLCEGEIESQLTLKGEVFWDKGHNPHPIRAGSDQRCCTDCNDNKVIPIRMMLITGAPNLYPNENEGEELSPEHYEALLRLMEDSRGEEEQD
;
A
#
# COMPACT_ATOMS: atom_id res chain seq x y z
N MET A 1 17.08 1.41 2.79
CA MET A 1 15.83 0.62 2.82
C MET A 1 15.55 0.15 1.41
N ASN A 2 15.00 -1.04 1.21
CA ASN A 2 14.72 -1.56 -0.13
C ASN A 2 13.23 -1.41 -0.48
N CYS A 3 12.96 -1.10 -1.73
CA CYS A 3 11.63 -0.98 -2.32
C CYS A 3 10.94 -2.34 -2.30
N CYS A 4 9.72 -2.39 -1.75
CA CYS A 4 8.95 -3.62 -1.70
C CYS A 4 8.40 -4.09 -3.06
N LEU A 5 8.61 -3.36 -4.16
CA LEU A 5 8.07 -3.69 -5.49
C LEU A 5 9.14 -4.07 -6.52
N CYS A 6 10.38 -3.62 -6.33
CA CYS A 6 11.49 -3.93 -7.23
C CYS A 6 12.78 -4.36 -6.50
N GLU A 7 12.76 -4.38 -5.17
CA GLU A 7 13.90 -4.73 -4.31
C GLU A 7 15.12 -3.79 -4.41
N GLY A 8 15.05 -2.76 -5.26
CA GLY A 8 16.05 -1.71 -5.38
C GLY A 8 16.07 -0.77 -4.17
N GLU A 9 17.14 0.01 -4.03
CA GLU A 9 17.29 0.99 -2.96
C GLU A 9 16.26 2.12 -3.10
N ILE A 10 15.67 2.54 -1.97
CA ILE A 10 14.80 3.71 -1.90
C ILE A 10 15.67 4.96 -1.78
N GLU A 11 15.49 5.88 -2.73
CA GLU A 11 16.17 7.17 -2.77
C GLU A 11 15.63 8.17 -1.75
N SER A 12 16.52 9.00 -1.22
CA SER A 12 16.16 10.19 -0.45
C SER A 12 15.69 11.30 -1.38
N GLN A 13 14.60 11.97 -1.02
CA GLN A 13 14.11 13.14 -1.72
C GLN A 13 14.77 14.41 -1.18
N LEU A 14 15.17 15.27 -2.11
CA LEU A 14 15.95 16.48 -1.83
C LEU A 14 15.14 17.74 -2.11
N THR A 15 15.33 18.77 -1.29
CA THR A 15 14.84 20.11 -1.59
C THR A 15 15.60 20.68 -2.79
N LEU A 16 15.15 21.82 -3.32
CA LEU A 16 15.88 22.55 -4.38
C LEU A 16 17.31 22.95 -3.97
N LYS A 17 17.62 22.97 -2.68
CA LYS A 17 18.96 23.26 -2.13
C LYS A 17 19.81 22.00 -1.94
N GLY A 18 19.28 20.82 -2.29
CA GLY A 18 19.97 19.53 -2.10
C GLY A 18 19.87 18.96 -0.68
N GLU A 19 19.01 19.52 0.18
CA GLU A 19 18.83 19.04 1.55
C GLU A 19 17.82 17.89 1.58
N VAL A 20 18.10 16.82 2.31
CA VAL A 20 17.15 15.69 2.45
C VAL A 20 15.91 16.14 3.23
N PHE A 21 14.72 15.98 2.66
CA PHE A 21 13.45 16.24 3.36
C PHE A 21 12.61 14.98 3.59
N TRP A 22 12.89 13.88 2.87
CA TRP A 22 12.20 12.60 3.04
C TRP A 22 13.08 11.44 2.58
N ASP A 23 13.14 10.36 3.37
CA ASP A 23 14.00 9.19 3.12
C ASP A 23 13.29 7.85 3.35
N LYS A 24 11.98 7.88 3.64
CA LYS A 24 11.20 6.68 4.01
C LYS A 24 10.51 6.00 2.84
N GLY A 25 10.60 6.54 1.63
CA GLY A 25 9.90 6.03 0.44
C GLY A 25 8.39 6.32 0.43
N HIS A 26 7.72 5.88 -0.63
CA HIS A 26 6.30 6.14 -0.89
C HIS A 26 5.42 4.99 -0.39
N ASN A 27 4.15 5.31 -0.11
CA ASN A 27 3.14 4.30 0.18
C ASN A 27 2.92 3.43 -1.09
N PRO A 28 3.07 2.09 -1.03
CA PRO A 28 2.90 1.20 -2.18
C PRO A 28 1.45 0.79 -2.43
N HIS A 29 0.50 1.20 -1.59
CA HIS A 29 -0.92 0.88 -1.75
C HIS A 29 -1.48 1.50 -3.04
N PRO A 30 -2.22 0.74 -3.88
CA PRO A 30 -2.89 -0.54 -3.57
C PRO A 30 -2.11 -1.81 -3.93
N ILE A 31 -0.90 -1.71 -4.49
CA ILE A 31 -0.18 -2.89 -4.99
C ILE A 31 0.31 -3.79 -3.84
N ARG A 32 0.75 -3.17 -2.75
CA ARG A 32 1.18 -3.90 -1.55
C ARG A 32 0.58 -3.24 -0.30
N ALA A 33 0.15 -4.05 0.65
CA ALA A 33 -0.41 -3.62 1.92
C ALA A 33 0.58 -3.84 3.08
N GLY A 34 0.38 -3.11 4.18
CA GLY A 34 1.20 -3.19 5.39
C GLY A 34 1.85 -1.86 5.76
N SER A 35 1.85 -1.53 7.05
CA SER A 35 2.35 -0.25 7.59
C SER A 35 3.82 0.02 7.30
N ASP A 36 4.61 -1.04 7.14
CA ASP A 36 6.08 -0.97 6.95
C ASP A 36 6.50 -1.10 5.48
N GLN A 37 5.56 -1.35 4.56
CA GLN A 37 5.86 -1.50 3.14
C GLN A 37 6.07 -0.12 2.50
N ARG A 38 7.19 0.05 1.78
CA ARG A 38 7.56 1.30 1.10
C ARG A 38 8.11 1.02 -0.29
N CYS A 39 7.86 1.93 -1.22
CA CYS A 39 8.38 1.84 -2.59
C CYS A 39 9.21 3.07 -2.99
N CYS A 40 10.13 2.87 -3.93
CA CYS A 40 10.90 3.95 -4.56
C CYS A 40 10.02 4.82 -5.47
N THR A 41 10.51 6.00 -5.86
CA THR A 41 9.81 6.93 -6.76
C THR A 41 9.50 6.28 -8.10
N ASP A 42 10.43 5.53 -8.68
CA ASP A 42 10.18 4.86 -9.96
C ASP A 42 8.99 3.90 -9.90
N CYS A 43 8.87 3.11 -8.83
CA CYS A 43 7.73 2.22 -8.65
C CYS A 43 6.45 2.99 -8.30
N ASN A 44 6.56 4.06 -7.53
CA ASN A 44 5.42 4.91 -7.22
C ASN A 44 4.82 5.52 -8.51
N ASP A 45 5.66 6.08 -9.37
CA ASP A 45 5.25 6.83 -10.55
C ASP A 45 4.77 5.91 -11.68
N ASN A 46 5.41 4.74 -11.85
CA ASN A 46 5.12 3.85 -12.97
C ASN A 46 4.13 2.73 -12.64
N LYS A 47 3.89 2.44 -11.35
CA LYS A 47 2.98 1.35 -10.95
C LYS A 47 1.87 1.86 -10.03
N VAL A 48 2.24 2.51 -8.93
CA VAL A 48 1.30 2.82 -7.84
C VAL A 48 0.32 3.93 -8.23
N ILE A 49 0.82 5.08 -8.68
CA ILE A 49 -0.02 6.21 -9.12
C ILE A 49 -0.97 5.78 -10.25
N PRO A 50 -0.51 5.10 -11.33
CA PRO A 50 -1.42 4.63 -12.38
C PRO A 50 -2.59 3.81 -11.85
N ILE A 51 -2.34 2.84 -10.96
CA ILE A 51 -3.41 2.01 -10.41
C ILE A 51 -4.33 2.83 -9.50
N ARG A 52 -3.81 3.76 -8.69
CA ARG A 52 -4.65 4.69 -7.91
C ARG A 52 -5.58 5.50 -8.80
N MET A 53 -5.06 6.01 -9.92
CA MET A 53 -5.86 6.76 -10.88
C MET A 53 -6.92 5.89 -11.56
N MET A 54 -6.61 4.63 -11.88
CA MET A 54 -7.58 3.67 -12.41
C MET A 54 -8.73 3.43 -11.42
N LEU A 55 -8.42 3.20 -10.14
CA LEU A 55 -9.43 2.98 -9.09
C LEU A 55 -10.33 4.20 -8.88
N ILE A 56 -9.79 5.42 -8.99
CA ILE A 56 -10.58 6.66 -8.88
C ILE A 56 -11.49 6.87 -10.10
N THR A 57 -11.01 6.52 -11.30
CA THR A 57 -11.73 6.79 -12.55
C THR A 57 -12.69 5.68 -12.98
N GLY A 58 -12.65 4.51 -12.32
CA GLY A 58 -13.43 3.34 -12.71
C GLY A 58 -12.98 2.71 -14.03
N ALA A 59 -11.78 3.05 -14.50
CA ALA A 59 -11.20 2.44 -15.69
C ALA A 59 -10.90 0.94 -15.41
N PRO A 60 -11.12 0.05 -16.39
CA PRO A 60 -10.82 -1.38 -16.22
C PRO A 60 -9.34 -1.57 -15.89
N ASN A 61 -9.05 -2.42 -14.91
CA ASN A 61 -7.70 -2.70 -14.45
C ASN A 61 -6.86 -3.31 -15.59
N LEU A 62 -5.83 -2.58 -16.05
CA LEU A 62 -4.90 -3.06 -17.08
C LEU A 62 -3.71 -3.84 -16.49
N TYR A 63 -3.58 -3.87 -15.16
CA TYR A 63 -2.57 -4.62 -14.41
C TYR A 63 -3.27 -5.52 -13.37
N PRO A 64 -3.97 -6.58 -13.81
CA PRO A 64 -4.61 -7.51 -12.88
C PRO A 64 -3.56 -8.10 -11.94
N ASN A 65 -3.84 -8.04 -10.64
CA ASN A 65 -3.10 -8.83 -9.66
C ASN A 65 -3.32 -10.32 -9.98
N GLU A 66 -2.27 -11.14 -9.92
CA GLU A 66 -2.37 -12.59 -10.09
C GLU A 66 -3.32 -13.27 -9.08
N ASN A 67 -3.66 -12.58 -8.00
CA ASN A 67 -4.59 -13.03 -6.95
C ASN A 67 -5.97 -12.33 -6.98
N GLU A 68 -6.30 -11.56 -8.02
CA GLU A 68 -7.64 -10.96 -8.17
C GLU A 68 -8.70 -12.06 -8.34
N GLY A 69 -9.53 -12.25 -7.30
CA GLY A 69 -10.61 -13.24 -7.29
C GLY A 69 -10.34 -14.51 -6.49
N GLU A 70 -9.25 -14.58 -5.72
CA GLU A 70 -9.11 -15.63 -4.71
C GLU A 70 -10.14 -15.43 -3.60
N GLU A 71 -11.05 -16.39 -3.48
CA GLU A 71 -12.02 -16.45 -2.39
C GLU A 71 -11.28 -16.66 -1.07
N LEU A 72 -11.47 -15.77 -0.10
CA LEU A 72 -10.90 -15.93 1.23
C LEU A 72 -11.39 -17.25 1.82
N SER A 73 -10.48 -18.06 2.38
CA SER A 73 -10.91 -19.27 3.07
C SER A 73 -11.83 -18.90 4.25
N PRO A 74 -12.81 -19.75 4.61
CA PRO A 74 -13.73 -19.47 5.71
C PRO A 74 -13.02 -19.08 7.01
N GLU A 75 -11.87 -19.68 7.29
CA GLU A 75 -11.08 -19.39 8.50
C GLU A 75 -10.51 -17.96 8.52
N HIS A 76 -10.08 -17.46 7.36
CA HIS A 76 -9.58 -16.09 7.24
C HIS A 76 -10.71 -15.05 7.31
N TYR A 77 -11.89 -15.37 6.77
CA TYR A 77 -13.07 -14.51 6.89
C TYR A 77 -13.52 -14.35 8.35
N GLU A 78 -13.58 -15.46 9.09
CA GLU A 78 -13.90 -15.45 10.52
C GLU A 78 -12.86 -14.68 11.35
N ALA A 79 -11.57 -14.77 11.01
CA ALA A 79 -10.52 -14.00 11.67
C ALA A 79 -10.67 -12.48 11.43
N LEU A 80 -11.04 -12.08 10.21
CA LEU A 80 -11.31 -10.68 9.87
C LEU A 80 -12.51 -10.13 10.64
N LEU A 81 -13.61 -10.89 10.72
CA LEU A 81 -14.81 -10.46 11.46
C LEU A 81 -14.50 -10.20 12.94
N ARG A 82 -13.73 -11.07 13.60
CA ARG A 82 -13.32 -10.87 15.00
C ARG A 82 -12.49 -9.60 15.19
N LEU A 83 -11.54 -9.34 14.29
CA LEU A 83 -10.73 -8.10 14.35
C LEU A 83 -11.59 -6.84 14.18
N MET A 84 -12.61 -6.91 13.31
CA MET A 84 -13.54 -5.80 13.10
C MET A 84 -14.45 -5.58 14.32
N GLU A 85 -14.86 -6.64 15.01
CA GLU A 85 -15.63 -6.56 16.25
C GLU A 85 -14.79 -5.97 17.40
N ASP A 86 -13.55 -6.42 17.56
CA ASP A 86 -12.63 -5.92 18.60
C ASP A 86 -12.32 -4.42 18.41
N SER A 87 -12.19 -3.96 17.16
CA SER A 87 -11.96 -2.54 16.85
C SER A 87 -13.14 -1.61 17.18
N ARG A 88 -14.32 -2.17 17.49
CA ARG A 88 -15.53 -1.41 17.87
C ARG A 88 -15.72 -1.35 19.39
N GLY A 89 -14.83 -1.97 20.18
CA GLY A 89 -14.97 -2.11 21.63
C GLY A 89 -14.19 -1.11 22.50
N GLU A 90 -13.48 -0.12 21.93
CA GLU A 90 -12.68 0.85 22.70
C GLU A 90 -13.33 2.25 22.85
N GLU A 91 -14.67 2.33 22.85
CA GLU A 91 -15.42 3.54 23.26
C GLU A 91 -16.25 3.24 24.52
N GLU A 92 -15.64 2.84 25.63
CA GLU A 92 -16.27 2.94 26.95
C GLU A 92 -15.24 2.71 28.09
N GLN A 93 -14.68 3.79 28.64
CA GLN A 93 -14.65 4.06 30.08
C GLN A 93 -13.93 5.40 30.40
N ASP A 94 -14.61 6.18 31.23
CA ASP A 94 -14.25 7.48 31.84
C ASP A 94 -12.84 7.56 32.47
#